data_AF-A0AB32W854-F1
#
_entry.id   AF-A0AB32W854-F1
#
_cell.length_a   1.000
_cell.length_b   1.000
_cell.length_c   1.000
_cell.angle_alpha   90.00
_cell.angle_beta   90.00
_cell.angle_gamma   90.00
#
_symmetry.space_group_name_H-M   'P 1'
#
loop_
_entity.id
_entity.type
_entity.pdbx_description
1 polymer ?
#
loop_
_entity_poly.entity_id
_entity_poly.type
_entity_poly.pdbx_seq_one_letter_code
_entity_poly.pdbx_strand_id
1 'polypeptide(L)'
;MEPKLVVHNGGCHCRKVRWHVLAPTSVVAWKCNCSDCSMRGNTNFVVPHERFELLGDSKGYLTTYTFGTHTAKHTFCKVCGIASFYTPRSNPDGIAVTLRCLDPGTLSDVEIRHYDGKNWENSYNQTGISLCSKEQSAIDSTQQQSVSALFIYYLFISEALQRVKKWIIVELEITYCRNLIKE
;
A
#
# COMPACT_ATOMS: atom_id res chain seq x y z
N MET A 1 -15.76 1.56 4.56
CA MET A 1 -15.93 3.01 4.31
C MET A 1 -14.69 3.47 3.60
N GLU A 2 -14.82 4.04 2.41
CA GLU A 2 -13.65 4.59 1.73
C GLU A 2 -13.06 5.75 2.56
N PRO A 3 -11.72 5.86 2.65
CA PRO A 3 -11.09 6.91 3.41
C PRO A 3 -11.45 8.27 2.81
N LYS A 4 -11.83 9.21 3.68
CA LYS A 4 -12.14 10.59 3.25
C LYS A 4 -10.90 11.21 2.62
N LEU A 5 -11.03 11.63 1.36
CA LEU A 5 -10.00 12.36 0.65
C LEU A 5 -9.99 13.84 1.07
N VAL A 6 -8.80 14.41 1.16
CA VAL A 6 -8.57 15.84 1.36
C VAL A 6 -7.61 16.36 0.31
N VAL A 7 -7.62 17.67 0.10
CA VAL A 7 -6.67 18.33 -0.79
C VAL A 7 -5.35 18.54 -0.04
N HIS A 8 -4.27 17.99 -0.58
CA HIS A 8 -2.92 18.32 -0.16
C HIS A 8 -2.25 19.22 -1.19
N ASN A 9 -1.63 20.29 -0.73
CA ASN A 9 -0.87 21.21 -1.58
C ASN A 9 0.61 20.85 -1.52
N GLY A 10 1.34 21.16 -2.58
CA GLY A 10 2.79 21.01 -2.57
C GLY A 10 3.46 21.60 -3.79
N GLY A 11 4.77 21.43 -3.85
CA GLY A 11 5.57 22.02 -4.93
C GLY A 11 7.06 21.86 -4.77
N CYS A 12 7.80 22.53 -5.65
CA CYS A 12 9.25 22.59 -5.57
C CYS A 12 9.72 23.71 -4.61
N HIS A 13 11.01 23.69 -4.26
CA HIS A 13 11.62 24.67 -3.34
C HIS A 13 11.44 26.13 -3.80
N CYS A 14 11.67 26.42 -5.08
CA CYS A 14 11.53 27.78 -5.61
C CYS A 14 10.09 28.23 -5.86
N ARG A 15 9.09 27.39 -5.53
CA ARG A 15 7.65 27.63 -5.68
C ARG A 15 7.14 27.88 -7.10
N LYS A 16 7.98 27.74 -8.12
CA LYS A 16 7.58 27.84 -9.53
C LYS A 16 6.79 26.62 -10.01
N VAL A 17 6.92 25.48 -9.34
CA VAL A 17 6.10 24.29 -9.59
C VAL A 17 5.22 24.09 -8.38
N ARG A 18 3.90 24.18 -8.59
CA ARG A 18 2.85 24.02 -7.58
C ARG A 18 1.79 23.06 -8.12
N TRP A 19 1.23 22.28 -7.23
CA TRP A 19 0.19 21.30 -7.54
C TRP A 19 -0.68 21.09 -6.31
N HIS A 20 -1.84 20.50 -6.53
CA HIS A 20 -2.63 19.89 -5.47
C HIS A 20 -2.96 18.43 -5.81
N VAL A 21 -3.19 17.65 -4.77
CA VAL A 21 -3.49 16.23 -4.88
C VAL A 21 -4.58 15.82 -3.91
N LEU A 22 -5.54 15.01 -4.37
CA LEU A 22 -6.55 14.38 -3.52
C LEU A 22 -6.02 13.04 -2.99
N ALA A 23 -5.82 12.97 -1.68
CA ALA A 23 -5.40 11.76 -0.98
C ALA A 23 -5.97 11.71 0.44
N PRO A 24 -5.99 10.54 1.10
CA PRO A 24 -6.30 10.48 2.53
C PRO A 24 -5.22 11.16 3.38
N THR A 25 -5.57 11.51 4.63
CA THR A 25 -4.61 12.11 5.57
C THR A 25 -3.57 11.11 6.10
N SER A 26 -3.86 9.80 6.03
CA SER A 26 -2.90 8.71 6.26
C SER A 26 -2.52 8.08 4.92
N VAL A 27 -1.22 8.04 4.62
CA VAL A 27 -0.72 7.53 3.33
C VAL A 27 0.37 6.49 3.52
N VAL A 28 0.43 5.54 2.58
CA VAL A 28 1.56 4.61 2.45
C VAL A 28 2.54 5.18 1.44
N ALA A 29 3.74 5.53 1.90
CA ALA A 29 4.83 6.01 1.07
C ALA A 29 5.90 4.93 0.87
N TRP A 30 6.53 4.94 -0.29
CA TRP A 30 7.53 3.98 -0.70
C TRP A 30 8.91 4.64 -0.81
N LYS A 31 9.91 3.95 -0.26
CA LYS A 31 11.33 4.30 -0.38
C LYS A 31 12.04 3.25 -1.21
N CYS A 32 12.41 3.62 -2.43
CA CYS A 32 13.05 2.72 -3.39
C CYS A 32 14.59 2.83 -3.34
N ASN A 33 15.27 1.69 -3.43
CA ASN A 33 16.73 1.60 -3.40
C ASN A 33 17.41 1.49 -4.78
N CYS A 34 16.69 1.67 -5.91
CA CYS A 34 17.31 1.63 -7.24
C CYS A 34 18.31 2.79 -7.41
N SER A 35 19.15 2.72 -8.45
CA SER A 35 20.24 3.68 -8.66
C SER A 35 19.78 5.14 -8.68
N ASP A 36 18.71 5.49 -9.42
CA ASP A 36 18.19 6.86 -9.46
C ASP A 36 17.46 7.26 -8.15
N CYS A 37 16.55 6.42 -7.65
CA CYS A 37 15.75 6.75 -6.45
C CYS A 37 16.62 6.87 -5.18
N SER A 38 17.64 6.04 -5.04
CA SER A 38 18.59 6.11 -3.92
C SER A 38 19.40 7.41 -3.94
N MET A 39 19.89 7.84 -5.11
CA MET A 39 20.61 9.10 -5.28
C MET A 39 19.72 10.32 -4.99
N ARG A 40 18.45 10.29 -5.40
CA ARG A 40 17.48 11.36 -5.11
C ARG A 40 17.01 11.36 -3.65
N GLY A 41 17.14 10.24 -2.95
CA GLY A 41 16.57 10.03 -1.62
C GLY A 41 15.04 10.11 -1.62
N ASN A 42 14.38 9.75 -2.71
CA ASN A 42 12.95 9.95 -2.89
C ASN A 42 12.11 8.99 -2.03
N THR A 43 11.17 9.55 -1.29
CA THR A 43 10.11 8.82 -0.57
C THR A 43 8.77 9.41 -1.02
N ASN A 44 7.93 8.58 -1.64
CA ASN A 44 6.73 9.05 -2.32
C ASN A 44 5.53 8.12 -2.11
N PHE A 45 4.34 8.69 -2.07
CA PHE A 45 3.09 7.94 -2.17
C PHE A 45 2.51 8.14 -3.57
N VAL A 46 1.75 7.18 -4.06
CA VAL A 46 1.18 7.22 -5.41
C VAL A 46 -0.31 7.52 -5.32
N VAL A 47 -0.80 8.33 -6.25
CA VAL A 47 -2.22 8.56 -6.49
C VAL A 47 -2.58 8.28 -7.95
N PRO A 48 -3.85 7.99 -8.27
CA PRO A 48 -4.36 8.03 -9.64
C PRO A 48 -4.11 9.40 -10.29
N HIS A 49 -3.84 9.42 -11.60
CA HIS A 49 -3.57 10.68 -12.32
C HIS A 49 -4.70 11.71 -12.20
N GLU A 50 -5.96 11.26 -12.19
CA GLU A 50 -7.15 12.12 -12.02
C GLU A 50 -7.21 12.86 -10.68
N ARG A 51 -6.49 12.39 -9.67
CA ARG A 51 -6.43 13.01 -8.34
C ARG A 51 -5.33 14.06 -8.23
N PHE A 52 -4.56 14.29 -9.28
CA PHE A 52 -3.45 15.23 -9.30
C PHE A 52 -3.72 16.36 -10.29
N GLU A 53 -3.51 17.60 -9.86
CA GLU A 53 -3.62 18.76 -10.72
C GLU A 53 -2.41 19.68 -10.56
N LEU A 54 -1.82 20.04 -11.69
CA LEU A 54 -0.71 20.98 -11.78
C LEU A 54 -1.26 22.42 -11.91
N LEU A 55 -0.78 23.33 -11.08
CA LEU A 55 -1.36 24.68 -10.95
C LEU A 55 -0.64 25.74 -11.79
N GLY A 56 -1.39 26.67 -12.36
CA GLY A 56 -0.86 27.88 -13.00
C GLY A 56 0.15 27.63 -14.12
N ASP A 57 1.23 28.40 -14.15
CA ASP A 57 2.30 28.30 -15.14
C ASP A 57 3.34 27.20 -14.82
N SER A 58 3.09 26.37 -13.80
CA SER A 58 4.03 25.35 -13.31
C SER A 58 4.61 24.45 -14.40
N LYS A 59 3.81 24.10 -15.41
CA LYS A 59 4.21 23.28 -16.55
C LYS A 59 5.44 23.85 -17.27
N GLY A 60 5.57 25.18 -17.35
CA GLY A 60 6.69 25.86 -18.00
C GLY A 60 8.03 25.65 -17.31
N TYR A 61 8.05 25.24 -16.04
CA TYR A 61 9.26 25.03 -15.25
C TYR A 61 9.64 23.57 -15.05
N LEU A 62 8.92 22.65 -15.69
CA LEU A 62 9.21 21.23 -15.61
C LEU A 62 10.21 20.81 -16.68
N THR A 63 11.02 19.82 -16.34
CA THR A 63 11.79 19.00 -17.27
C THR A 63 11.69 17.54 -16.84
N THR A 64 11.92 16.62 -17.77
CA THR A 64 11.72 15.19 -17.55
C THR A 64 12.96 14.42 -17.95
N TYR A 65 13.43 13.56 -17.05
CA TYR A 65 14.47 12.57 -17.30
C TYR A 65 13.86 11.17 -17.38
N THR A 66 14.33 10.36 -18.32
CA THR A 66 13.90 8.97 -18.49
C THR A 66 15.09 8.10 -18.84
N PHE A 67 15.10 6.86 -18.38
CA PHE A 67 16.14 5.88 -18.66
C PHE A 67 15.56 4.46 -18.56
N GLY A 68 16.37 3.45 -18.89
CA GLY A 68 15.96 2.04 -18.80
C GLY A 68 14.80 1.75 -19.74
N THR A 69 13.65 1.36 -19.21
CA THR A 69 12.44 1.09 -20.02
C THR A 69 11.77 2.36 -20.55
N HIS A 70 12.23 3.55 -20.14
CA HIS A 70 11.62 4.86 -20.43
C HIS A 70 10.16 5.02 -19.97
N THR A 71 9.64 4.07 -19.19
CA THR A 71 8.29 4.09 -18.63
C THR A 71 8.17 5.15 -17.54
N ALA A 72 9.12 5.17 -16.59
CA ALA A 72 9.15 6.20 -15.56
C ALA A 72 9.51 7.55 -16.18
N LYS A 73 8.75 8.59 -15.82
CA LYS A 73 8.95 9.98 -16.24
C LYS A 73 9.39 10.80 -15.04
N HIS A 74 10.68 10.78 -14.72
CA HIS A 74 11.27 11.51 -13.60
C HIS A 74 11.21 13.01 -13.87
N THR A 75 10.11 13.63 -13.44
CA THR A 75 9.79 15.03 -13.68
C THR A 75 10.28 15.88 -12.52
N PHE A 76 10.93 17.00 -12.81
CA PHE A 76 11.46 17.89 -11.77
C PHE A 76 11.52 19.34 -12.24
N CYS A 77 11.66 20.24 -11.27
CA CYS A 77 11.78 21.66 -11.55
C CYS A 77 13.14 21.97 -12.19
N LYS A 78 13.13 22.49 -13.42
CA LYS A 78 14.35 22.87 -14.15
C LYS A 78 15.10 24.06 -13.55
N VAL A 79 14.49 24.76 -12.58
CA VAL A 79 15.07 25.93 -11.91
C VAL A 79 15.81 25.55 -10.62
N CYS A 80 15.22 24.68 -9.80
CA CYS A 80 15.80 24.31 -8.48
C CYS A 80 16.14 22.83 -8.32
N GLY A 81 15.93 22.00 -9.35
CA GLY A 81 16.26 20.57 -9.34
C GLY A 81 15.31 19.66 -8.54
N ILE A 82 14.40 20.21 -7.74
CA ILE A 82 13.50 19.42 -6.89
C ILE A 82 12.47 18.64 -7.73
N ALA A 83 12.43 17.32 -7.51
CA ALA A 83 11.43 16.40 -8.06
C ALA A 83 10.25 16.27 -7.10
N SER A 84 9.31 17.24 -7.14
CA SER A 84 8.16 17.23 -6.24
C SER A 84 7.12 16.15 -6.56
N PHE A 85 7.09 15.68 -7.80
CA PHE A 85 6.28 14.55 -8.24
C PHE A 85 6.87 13.94 -9.51
N TYR A 86 6.50 12.70 -9.86
CA TYR A 86 6.86 12.08 -11.13
C TYR A 86 5.90 10.94 -11.49
N THR A 87 5.94 10.44 -12.73
CA THR A 87 5.21 9.22 -13.12
C THR A 87 6.12 8.01 -12.89
N PRO A 88 5.82 7.09 -11.95
CA PRO A 88 6.67 5.94 -11.67
C PRO A 88 6.48 4.81 -12.69
N ARG A 89 7.49 3.94 -12.82
CA ARG A 89 7.41 2.74 -13.70
C ARG A 89 6.32 1.76 -13.25
N SER A 90 6.10 1.64 -11.95
CA SER A 90 5.13 0.70 -11.35
C SER A 90 3.68 1.12 -11.60
N ASN A 91 3.45 2.43 -11.78
CA ASN A 91 2.13 3.03 -11.93
C ASN A 91 2.17 4.08 -13.05
N PRO A 92 2.23 3.67 -14.33
CA PRO A 92 2.30 4.61 -15.46
C PRO A 92 1.05 5.49 -15.59
N ASP A 93 -0.04 5.09 -14.95
CA ASP A 93 -1.34 5.76 -14.86
C ASP A 93 -1.50 6.60 -13.58
N GLY A 94 -0.46 6.68 -12.76
CA GLY A 94 -0.47 7.41 -11.49
C GLY A 94 0.63 8.46 -11.38
N ILE A 95 0.55 9.25 -10.32
CA ILE A 95 1.54 10.25 -9.95
C ILE A 95 2.13 9.88 -8.59
N ALA A 96 3.44 9.74 -8.53
CA ALA A 96 4.20 9.59 -7.30
C ALA A 96 4.54 10.97 -6.75
N VAL A 97 3.98 11.33 -5.60
CA VAL A 97 4.17 12.61 -4.91
C VAL A 97 5.25 12.48 -3.86
N THR A 98 6.29 13.33 -3.94
CA THR A 98 7.38 13.33 -2.95
C THR A 98 6.90 13.90 -1.63
N LEU A 99 6.95 13.09 -0.57
CA LEU A 99 6.41 13.42 0.75
C LEU A 99 6.93 14.76 1.30
N ARG A 100 8.24 14.99 1.17
CA ARG A 100 8.91 16.22 1.66
C ARG A 100 8.60 17.48 0.84
N CYS A 101 7.84 17.35 -0.25
CA CYS A 101 7.41 18.47 -1.09
C CYS A 101 5.96 18.88 -0.86
N LEU A 102 5.27 18.23 0.08
CA LEU A 102 3.97 18.66 0.57
C LEU A 102 4.13 19.89 1.46
N ASP A 103 3.18 20.81 1.35
CA ASP A 103 3.02 21.87 2.33
C ASP A 103 2.52 21.27 3.65
N PRO A 104 2.93 21.83 4.81
CA PRO A 104 2.46 21.35 6.10
C PRO A 104 0.94 21.46 6.28
N GLY A 105 0.34 20.49 6.98
CA GLY A 105 -0.97 20.68 7.63
C GLY A 105 -2.04 19.61 7.39
N THR A 106 -1.95 18.84 6.30
CA THR A 106 -3.04 17.92 5.91
C THR A 106 -2.70 16.43 6.07
N LEU A 107 -1.43 16.06 6.20
CA LEU A 107 -1.04 14.69 6.54
C LEU A 107 -1.05 14.47 8.06
N SER A 108 -1.70 13.40 8.49
CA SER A 108 -1.76 12.97 9.90
C SER A 108 -0.83 11.80 10.18
N ASP A 109 -0.63 10.91 9.21
CA ASP A 109 0.11 9.66 9.38
C ASP A 109 0.78 9.24 8.07
N VAL A 110 1.96 8.62 8.16
CA VAL A 110 2.73 8.16 7.01
C VAL A 110 3.41 6.84 7.32
N GLU A 111 2.94 5.77 6.71
CA GLU A 111 3.62 4.48 6.73
C GLU A 111 4.71 4.48 5.64
N ILE A 112 5.98 4.24 6.00
CA ILE A 112 7.07 4.13 5.02
C ILE A 112 7.40 2.66 4.77
N ARG A 113 7.07 2.18 3.56
CA ARG A 113 7.48 0.87 3.06
C ARG A 113 8.75 0.95 2.22
N HIS A 114 9.56 -0.10 2.26
CA HIS A 114 10.77 -0.19 1.46
C HIS A 114 10.48 -0.99 0.19
N TYR A 115 11.00 -0.50 -0.93
CA TYR A 115 10.90 -1.17 -2.23
C TYR A 115 12.30 -1.52 -2.74
N ASP A 116 12.52 -2.80 -3.03
CA ASP A 116 13.78 -3.25 -3.61
C ASP A 116 13.75 -3.11 -5.14
N GLY A 117 14.09 -1.91 -5.60
CA GLY A 117 14.18 -1.57 -7.02
C GLY A 117 15.46 -2.08 -7.69
N LYS A 118 16.41 -2.65 -6.95
CA LYS A 118 17.55 -3.38 -7.55
C LYS A 118 17.10 -4.75 -8.08
N ASN A 119 16.15 -5.39 -7.41
CA ASN A 119 15.54 -6.65 -7.80
C ASN A 119 14.09 -6.45 -8.28
N TRP A 120 13.93 -5.65 -9.34
CA TRP A 120 12.63 -5.11 -9.77
C TRP A 120 11.56 -6.18 -9.97
N GLU A 121 11.83 -7.24 -10.74
CA GLU A 121 10.84 -8.25 -11.14
C GLU A 121 10.27 -8.97 -9.91
N ASN A 122 11.14 -9.34 -8.97
CA ASN A 122 10.72 -9.99 -7.74
C ASN A 122 9.87 -9.06 -6.87
N SER A 123 10.34 -7.83 -6.63
CA SER A 123 9.63 -6.85 -5.81
C SER A 123 8.28 -6.47 -6.39
N TYR A 124 8.20 -6.28 -7.71
CA TYR A 124 6.97 -5.90 -8.38
C TYR A 124 5.88 -6.96 -8.20
N ASN A 125 6.24 -8.24 -8.31
CA ASN A 125 5.31 -9.35 -8.17
C ASN A 125 4.85 -9.59 -6.72
N GLN A 126 5.66 -9.21 -5.72
CA GLN A 126 5.38 -9.51 -4.31
C GLN A 126 4.71 -8.37 -3.54
N THR A 127 4.91 -7.11 -3.96
CA THR A 127 4.54 -5.94 -3.14
C THR A 127 3.16 -5.36 -3.42
N GLY A 128 2.57 -5.66 -4.59
CA GLY A 128 1.30 -5.07 -5.02
C GLY A 128 1.38 -3.55 -5.29
N ILE A 129 2.58 -2.98 -5.45
CA ILE A 129 2.79 -1.53 -5.63
C ILE A 129 2.02 -0.96 -6.85
N SER A 130 1.76 -1.77 -7.87
CA SER A 130 0.96 -1.40 -9.04
C SER A 130 -0.49 -1.04 -8.71
N LEU A 131 -0.99 -1.47 -7.55
CA LEU A 131 -2.34 -1.15 -7.08
C LEU A 131 -2.44 0.25 -6.46
N CYS A 132 -1.33 0.90 -6.13
CA CYS A 132 -1.35 2.21 -5.46
C CYS A 132 -1.95 3.34 -6.32
N SER A 133 -2.00 3.20 -7.65
CA SER A 133 -2.68 4.14 -8.57
C SER A 133 -4.08 3.70 -8.95
N LYS A 134 -4.54 2.53 -8.48
CA LYS A 134 -5.90 2.06 -8.69
C LYS A 134 -6.74 2.54 -7.52
N GLU A 135 -7.98 2.94 -7.78
CA GLU A 135 -8.89 3.33 -6.71
C GLU A 135 -8.93 2.25 -5.63
N GLN A 136 -8.68 2.63 -4.38
CA GLN A 136 -8.71 1.76 -3.21
C GLN A 136 -10.16 1.43 -2.84
N SER A 137 -10.86 0.70 -3.72
CA SER A 137 -12.18 0.17 -3.41
C SER A 137 -12.15 -1.31 -2.98
N ALA A 138 -10.98 -1.98 -2.95
CA ALA A 138 -10.98 -3.45 -2.83
C ALA A 138 -9.79 -4.14 -2.10
N ILE A 139 -8.90 -3.43 -1.40
CA ILE A 139 -7.70 -4.09 -0.81
C ILE A 139 -7.85 -4.42 0.69
N ASP A 140 -8.65 -3.68 1.46
CA ASP A 140 -8.85 -3.98 2.89
C ASP A 140 -9.93 -5.04 3.17
N SER A 141 -10.85 -5.32 2.23
CA SER A 141 -11.96 -6.26 2.47
C SER A 141 -11.56 -7.72 2.26
N THR A 142 -10.66 -8.02 1.33
CA THR A 142 -10.29 -9.41 0.97
C THR A 142 -9.37 -10.08 1.99
N GLN A 143 -8.48 -9.32 2.65
CA GLN A 143 -7.68 -9.87 3.77
C GLN A 143 -8.51 -10.07 5.03
N GLN A 144 -9.47 -9.19 5.34
CA GLN A 144 -10.35 -9.34 6.49
C GLN A 144 -11.31 -10.54 6.36
N GLN A 145 -11.81 -10.82 5.14
CA GLN A 145 -12.74 -11.93 4.91
C GLN A 145 -12.06 -13.30 4.98
N SER A 146 -10.83 -13.42 4.47
CA SER A 146 -10.08 -14.69 4.49
C SER A 146 -9.62 -15.11 5.89
N VAL A 147 -9.21 -14.15 6.75
CA VAL A 147 -8.88 -14.45 8.15
C VAL A 147 -10.13 -14.82 8.98
N SER A 148 -11.29 -14.19 8.69
CA SER A 148 -12.54 -14.53 9.38
C SER A 148 -13.05 -15.94 9.06
N ALA A 149 -12.92 -16.39 7.81
CA ALA A 149 -13.37 -17.71 7.38
C ALA A 149 -12.50 -18.84 7.98
N LEU A 150 -11.18 -18.65 8.03
CA LEU A 150 -10.26 -19.59 8.69
C LEU A 150 -10.50 -19.67 10.20
N PHE A 151 -10.80 -18.54 10.85
CA PHE A 151 -11.10 -18.51 12.28
C PHE A 151 -12.42 -19.22 12.62
N ILE A 152 -13.47 -19.02 11.81
CA ILE A 152 -14.75 -19.74 11.97
C ILE A 152 -14.58 -21.24 11.73
N TYR A 153 -13.83 -21.64 10.69
CA TYR A 153 -13.57 -23.05 10.41
C TYR A 153 -12.78 -23.72 11.55
N TYR A 154 -11.79 -23.02 12.11
CA TYR A 154 -11.03 -23.50 13.27
C TYR A 154 -11.91 -23.69 14.51
N LEU A 155 -12.80 -22.72 14.81
CA LEU A 155 -13.76 -22.83 15.92
C LEU A 155 -14.68 -24.04 15.74
N PHE A 156 -15.21 -24.24 14.53
CA PHE A 156 -16.12 -25.35 14.24
C PHE A 156 -15.45 -26.73 14.40
N ILE A 157 -14.20 -26.86 13.94
CA ILE A 157 -13.40 -28.08 14.16
C ILE A 157 -13.15 -28.31 15.65
N SER A 158 -12.85 -27.24 16.41
CA SER A 158 -12.57 -27.36 17.84
C SER A 158 -13.79 -27.87 18.64
N GLU A 159 -14.99 -27.39 18.32
CA GLU A 159 -16.24 -27.86 18.94
C GLU A 159 -16.56 -29.30 18.55
N ALA A 160 -16.38 -29.66 17.27
CA ALA A 160 -16.57 -31.03 16.81
C ALA A 160 -15.62 -32.01 17.53
N LEU A 161 -14.35 -31.64 17.70
CA LEU A 161 -13.37 -32.42 18.45
C LEU A 161 -13.74 -32.56 19.94
N GLN A 162 -14.29 -31.51 20.57
CA GLN A 162 -14.79 -31.60 21.95
C GLN A 162 -15.98 -32.56 22.07
N ARG A 163 -16.90 -32.57 21.10
CA ARG A 163 -18.03 -33.50 21.08
C ARG A 163 -17.59 -34.94 20.89
N VAL A 164 -16.62 -35.19 20.00
CA VAL A 164 -16.03 -36.54 19.81
C VAL A 164 -15.32 -37.00 21.08
N LYS A 165 -14.50 -36.14 21.72
CA LYS A 165 -13.86 -36.47 23.00
C LYS A 165 -14.89 -36.81 24.07
N LYS A 166 -15.96 -36.04 24.19
CA LYS A 166 -17.04 -36.29 25.16
C LYS A 166 -17.76 -37.62 24.88
N TRP A 167 -17.98 -37.96 23.60
CA TRP A 167 -18.59 -39.22 23.21
C TRP A 167 -17.69 -40.43 23.52
N ILE A 168 -16.39 -40.34 23.23
CA ILE A 168 -15.41 -41.38 23.56
C ILE A 168 -15.35 -41.63 25.07
N ILE A 169 -15.39 -40.58 25.90
CA ILE A 169 -15.40 -40.71 27.36
C ILE A 169 -16.64 -41.50 27.82
N VAL A 170 -17.81 -41.19 27.28
CA VAL A 170 -19.06 -41.90 27.63
C VAL A 170 -19.01 -43.36 27.20
N GLU A 171 -18.49 -43.69 26.02
CA GLU A 171 -18.34 -45.09 25.59
C GLU A 171 -17.35 -45.87 26.46
N LEU A 172 -16.24 -45.24 26.88
CA LEU A 172 -15.28 -45.84 27.81
C LEU A 172 -15.91 -46.12 29.18
N GLU A 173 -16.71 -45.20 29.72
CA GLU A 173 -17.45 -45.40 30.97
C GLU A 173 -18.50 -46.51 30.85
N ILE A 174 -19.28 -46.54 29.76
CA ILE A 174 -20.27 -47.61 29.50
C ILE A 174 -19.57 -48.97 29.40
N THR A 175 -18.43 -49.04 28.71
CA THR A 175 -17.66 -50.28 28.56
C THR A 175 -17.08 -50.75 29.89
N TYR A 176 -16.55 -49.82 30.70
CA TYR A 176 -16.07 -50.09 32.05
C TYR A 176 -17.19 -50.62 32.96
N CYS A 177 -18.36 -49.97 32.98
CA CYS A 177 -19.53 -50.44 33.74
C CYS A 177 -20.03 -51.82 33.26
N ARG A 178 -20.00 -52.10 31.95
CA ARG A 178 -20.39 -53.42 31.42
C ARG A 178 -19.45 -54.54 31.83
N ASN A 179 -18.16 -54.25 32.03
CA ASN A 179 -17.18 -55.23 32.48
C ASN A 179 -17.29 -55.51 33.99
N LEU A 180 -17.69 -54.53 34.80
CA LEU A 180 -17.92 -54.69 36.25
C LEU A 180 -19.16 -55.52 36.62
N ILE A 181 -20.12 -55.69 35.73
CA ILE A 181 -21.36 -56.46 35.99
C ILE A 181 -21.17 -57.96 35.64
N LYS A 182 -20.00 -58.35 35.11
CA LYS A 182 -19.69 -59.73 34.69
C LYS A 182 -18.77 -60.51 35.66
N GLU A 183 -18.47 -59.94 36.83
CA GLU A 183 -17.86 -60.62 37.99
C GLU A 183 -18.89 -60.79 39.11
#